data_AF-A0A1Y4BGH2-F1
#
_entry.id   AF-A0A1Y4BGH2-F1
#
_cell.length_a   1.000
_cell.length_b   1.000
_cell.length_c   1.000
_cell.angle_alpha   90.00
_cell.angle_beta   90.00
_cell.angle_gamma   90.00
#
_symmetry.space_group_name_H-M   'P 1'
#
loop_
_entity.id
_entity.type
_entity.pdbx_description
1 polymer ?
#
loop_
_entity_poly.entity_id
_entity_poly.type
_entity_poly.pdbx_seq_one_letter_code
_entity_poly.pdbx_strand_id
1 'polypeptide(L)' 'MILGMGIPELAVILLIVLVIFGPKNLPKLGSALGKTVKSVREGMEEGSGDSEPSPASTTEDDLAQ' A
#
# COMPACT_ATOMS: atom_id res chain seq x y z
N MET A 1 6.43 -21.07 -19.93
CA MET A 1 6.68 -19.93 -20.85
C MET A 1 5.61 -18.86 -20.68
N ILE A 2 5.40 -18.33 -19.46
CA ILE A 2 4.45 -17.23 -19.18
C ILE A 2 4.85 -16.45 -17.93
N LEU A 3 5.57 -17.09 -16.99
CA LEU A 3 6.26 -16.42 -15.88
C LEU A 3 7.56 -15.69 -16.30
N GLY A 4 7.74 -15.44 -17.60
CA GLY A 4 8.86 -14.68 -18.16
C GLY A 4 8.54 -13.21 -18.43
N MET A 5 7.34 -12.75 -18.09
CA MET A 5 7.03 -11.32 -18.01
C MET A 5 7.64 -10.82 -16.70
N GLY A 6 8.91 -10.44 -16.77
CA GLY A 6 9.64 -9.99 -15.60
C GLY A 6 9.23 -8.58 -15.22
N ILE A 7 9.85 -8.11 -14.14
CA ILE A 7 9.88 -6.69 -13.78
C ILE A 7 10.21 -5.77 -14.98
N PRO A 8 11.08 -6.13 -15.95
CA PRO A 8 11.40 -5.25 -17.08
C PRO A 8 10.20 -4.93 -17.97
N GLU A 9 9.41 -5.92 -18.38
CA GLU A 9 8.24 -5.72 -19.24
C GLU A 9 7.17 -4.86 -18.53
N LEU A 10 6.94 -5.15 -17.24
CA LEU A 10 6.02 -4.35 -16.42
C LEU A 10 6.52 -2.90 -16.28
N ALA A 11 7.83 -2.69 -16.13
CA ALA A 11 8.42 -1.37 -16.04
C ALA A 11 8.27 -0.55 -17.34
N VAL A 12 8.34 -1.18 -18.51
CA VAL A 12 8.09 -0.52 -19.80
C VAL A 12 6.64 -0.08 -19.93
N ILE A 13 5.69 -0.95 -19.57
CA ILE A 13 4.26 -0.60 -19.58
C ILE A 13 3.99 0.54 -18.59
N LEU A 14 4.56 0.44 -17.38
CA LEU A 14 4.47 1.47 -16.36
C LEU A 14 5.02 2.80 -16.88
N LEU A 15 6.18 2.81 -17.56
CA LEU A 15 6.75 4.02 -18.16
C LEU A 15 5.77 4.71 -19.12
N ILE A 16 5.11 3.95 -20.01
CA ILE A 16 4.13 4.50 -20.96
C ILE A 16 2.94 5.12 -20.21
N VAL A 17 2.42 4.42 -19.20
CA VAL A 17 1.37 4.93 -18.32
C VAL A 17 1.82 6.20 -17.60
N LEU A 18 3.06 6.25 -17.11
CA LEU A 18 3.64 7.44 -16.49
C LEU A 18 3.80 8.61 -17.46
N VAL A 19 4.00 8.37 -18.75
CA VAL A 19 4.05 9.47 -19.73
C VAL A 19 2.67 10.08 -19.95
N ILE A 20 1.62 9.26 -20.01
CA ILE A 20 0.23 9.73 -20.19
C ILE A 20 -0.30 10.39 -18.93
N PHE A 21 -0.16 9.72 -17.78
CA PHE A 21 -0.71 10.17 -16.51
C PHE A 21 0.24 11.08 -15.73
N GLY A 22 1.56 11.00 -15.94
CA GLY A 22 2.57 11.70 -15.16
C GLY A 22 2.93 10.99 -13.84
N PRO A 23 4.22 10.95 -13.45
CA PRO A 23 4.64 10.29 -12.20
C PRO A 23 4.07 10.93 -10.94
N LYS A 24 3.70 12.22 -10.99
CA LYS A 24 3.09 12.95 -9.88
C LYS A 24 1.64 12.52 -9.59
N ASN A 25 0.95 11.92 -10.56
CA ASN A 25 -0.43 11.49 -10.39
C ASN A 25 -0.53 10.10 -9.74
N LEU A 26 0.48 9.24 -9.87
CA LEU A 26 0.53 7.94 -9.20
C LEU A 26 0.42 8.03 -7.66
N PRO A 27 1.24 8.81 -6.94
CA PRO A 27 1.14 8.91 -5.48
C PRO A 27 -0.16 9.60 -5.05
N LYS A 28 -0.70 10.51 -5.87
CA LYS A 28 -1.98 11.17 -5.60
C LYS A 28 -3.16 10.19 -5.69
N LEU A 29 -3.22 9.38 -6.76
CA LEU A 29 -4.22 8.31 -6.90
C LEU A 29 -4.04 7.23 -5.82
N GLY A 30 -2.80 6.80 -5.57
CA GLY A 30 -2.49 5.82 -4.53
C GLY A 30 -2.88 6.28 -3.13
N SER A 31 -2.67 7.56 -2.80
CA SER A 31 -3.09 8.13 -1.51
C SER A 31 -4.61 8.19 -1.37
N ALA A 32 -5.34 8.51 -2.45
CA ALA A 32 -6.79 8.53 -2.43
C ALA A 32 -7.38 7.12 -2.29
N LEU A 33 -6.91 6.18 -3.11
CA LEU A 33 -7.30 4.77 -3.05
C LEU A 33 -6.90 4.13 -1.71
N GLY A 34 -5.70 4.44 -1.21
CA GLY A 34 -5.20 3.93 0.06
C GLY A 34 -6.06 4.36 1.25
N LYS A 35 -6.56 5.61 1.24
CA LYS A 35 -7.53 6.08 2.25
C LYS A 35 -8.83 5.29 2.17
N THR A 36 -9.38 5.11 0.97
CA THR A 36 -10.61 4.30 0.77
C THR A 36 -10.41 2.85 1.24
N VAL A 37 -9.32 2.19 0.84
CA VAL A 37 -9.01 0.82 1.23
C VAL A 37 -8.78 0.71 2.74
N LYS A 38 -8.12 1.70 3.36
CA LYS A 38 -7.94 1.76 4.81
C LYS A 38 -9.28 1.83 5.54
N SER A 39 -10.18 2.73 5.13
CA SER A 39 -11.53 2.84 5.72
C SER A 39 -12.37 1.60 5.51
N VAL A 40 -12.26 0.95 4.34
CA VAL A 40 -12.94 -0.32 4.06
C VAL A 40 -12.41 -1.43 4.97
N ARG A 41 -11.08 -1.50 5.14
CA ARG A 41 -10.44 -2.48 6.02
C ARG A 41 -10.85 -2.27 7.49
N GLU A 42 -10.80 -1.03 7.98
CA GLU A 42 -11.20 -0.68 9.35
C GLU A 42 -12.67 -1.05 9.60
N GLY A 43 -13.58 -0.74 8.67
CA GLY A 43 -14.99 -1.13 8.78
C GLY A 43 -15.25 -2.64 8.70
N MET A 44 -14.39 -3.38 7.98
CA MET A 44 -14.45 -4.85 7.93
C MET A 44 -13.89 -5.50 9.20
N GLU A 45 -12.86 -4.92 9.82
CA GLU A 45 -12.30 -5.35 11.12
C GLU A 45 -13.30 -5.06 12.25
N GLU A 46 -14.02 -3.94 12.23
CA GLU A 46 -15.04 -3.60 13.26
C GLU A 46 -16.33 -4.42 13.11
N GLY A 47 -16.71 -4.82 11.89
CA GLY A 47 -17.87 -5.69 11.63
C GLY A 47 -17.63 -7.19 11.85
N SER A 48 -16.36 -7.62 11.86
CA SER A 48 -15.95 -8.99 12.16
C SER A 48 -15.55 -9.01 13.64
N GLY A 49 -16.53 -9.16 14.53
CA GLY A 49 -16.40 -8.96 15.99
C GLY A 49 -15.44 -9.89 16.76
N ASP A 50 -14.17 -9.92 16.37
CA ASP A 50 -13.06 -10.36 17.21
C ASP A 50 -11.74 -9.87 16.58
N SER A 51 -11.14 -8.81 17.13
CA SER A 51 -9.74 -8.45 16.88
C SER A 51 -9.22 -7.65 18.07
N GLU A 52 -8.57 -8.39 18.97
CA GLU A 52 -7.62 -7.88 19.95
C GLU A 52 -6.62 -6.89 19.31
N PRO A 53 -6.09 -5.93 20.09
CA PRO A 53 -5.17 -4.92 19.59
C PRO A 53 -3.89 -5.57 19.06
N SER A 54 -3.64 -5.46 17.75
CA SER A 54 -2.36 -5.84 17.16
C SER A 54 -1.27 -4.83 17.61
N PRO A 55 -0.24 -5.26 18.34
CA PRO A 55 0.80 -4.39 18.86
C PRO A 55 1.83 -4.12 17.77
N ALA A 56 1.92 -2.88 17.28
CA ALA A 56 3.01 -2.47 16.40
C ALA A 56 3.34 -0.97 16.56
N SER A 57 3.76 -0.57 17.76
CA SER A 57 4.76 0.51 17.93
C SER A 57 5.32 0.49 19.36
N THR A 58 6.00 -0.58 19.74
CA THR A 58 7.09 -0.49 20.72
C THR A 58 8.33 -0.91 19.97
N THR A 59 9.15 0.07 19.58
CA THR A 59 10.59 -0.16 19.50
C THR A 59 11.14 0.69 20.62
N GLU A 60 11.59 -0.03 21.63
CA GLU A 60 12.44 0.42 22.72
C GLU A 60 13.51 1.42 22.24
N ASP A 61 13.41 2.67 22.67
CA ASP A 61 14.55 3.61 22.77
C ASP A 61 14.31 4.50 24.00
N ASP A 62 14.26 3.85 25.16
CA ASP A 62 14.53 4.47 26.47
C ASP A 62 15.28 3.43 27.31
N LEU A 63 16.47 3.05 26.82
CA LEU A 63 17.46 2.34 27.63
C LEU A 63 18.39 3.39 28.27
N ALA A 64 17.85 4.09 29.25
CA ALA A 64 18.61 4.93 30.16
C ALA A 64 18.11 4.75 31.59
N GLN A 65 18.28 3.54 32.17
CA GLN A 65 18.67 3.31 33.57
C GLN A 65 19.45 2.00 33.70
#